data_AF-A0AAV8ZFN3-F1
#
_entry.id   AF-A0AAV8ZFN3-F1
#
_cell.length_a   1.000
_cell.length_b   1.000
_cell.length_c   1.000
_cell.angle_alpha   90.00
_cell.angle_beta   90.00
_cell.angle_gamma   90.00
#
_symmetry.space_group_name_H-M   'P 1'
#
loop_
_entity.id
_entity.type
_entity.pdbx_description
1 polymer ?
#
loop_
_entity_poly.entity_id
_entity_poly.type
_entity_poly.pdbx_seq_one_letter_code
_entity_poly.pdbx_strand_id
1 'polypeptide(L)' 'MWCQYKREQHLADLQMLDRILYSQQRALDELLKESEELYAEAVQSDFHLLPFNRDGPRETPPIEKYDAPDGDYLDVSKKW' A
#
# COMPACT_ATOMS: atom_id res chain seq x y z
N MET A 1 7.19 -26.63 10.89
CA MET A 1 8.26 -26.12 9.97
C MET A 1 7.66 -25.04 9.08
N TRP A 2 8.45 -24.08 8.59
CA TRP A 2 8.09 -22.82 7.89
C TRP A 2 6.77 -22.78 7.09
N CYS A 3 6.42 -23.85 6.36
CA CYS A 3 5.16 -23.96 5.63
C CYS A 3 3.91 -23.74 6.50
N GLN A 4 3.89 -24.27 7.73
CA GLN A 4 2.77 -24.07 8.66
C GLN A 4 2.65 -22.60 9.08
N TYR A 5 3.78 -21.97 9.42
CA TYR A 5 3.85 -20.57 9.80
C TYR A 5 3.39 -19.65 8.66
N LYS A 6 3.88 -19.86 7.43
CA LYS A 6 3.47 -19.03 6.29
C LYS A 6 2.01 -19.24 5.90
N ARG A 7 1.47 -20.45 6.08
CA ARG A 7 0.03 -20.71 5.93
C ARG A 7 -0.78 -19.93 6.96
N GLU A 8 -0.36 -19.93 8.22
CA GLU A 8 -1.04 -19.16 9.28
C GLU A 8 -0.97 -17.65 9.03
N GLN A 9 0.19 -17.13 8.63
CA GLN A 9 0.35 -15.73 8.23
C GLN A 9 -0.60 -15.38 7.08
N HIS A 10 -0.63 -16.19 6.02
CA HIS A 10 -1.50 -15.94 4.87
C HIS A 10 -2.99 -15.97 5.24
N LEU A 11 -3.41 -16.93 6.08
CA LEU A 11 -4.79 -17.00 6.57
C LEU A 11 -5.16 -15.77 7.40
N ALA A 12 -4.24 -15.27 8.22
CA ALA A 12 -4.45 -14.05 8.99
C ALA A 12 -4.58 -12.80 8.09
N ASP A 13 -3.74 -12.71 7.05
CA ASP A 13 -3.79 -11.62 6.07
C ASP A 13 -5.13 -11.64 5.31
N LEU A 14 -5.59 -12.81 4.86
CA LEU A 14 -6.89 -12.96 4.20
C LEU A 14 -8.05 -12.57 5.13
N GLN A 15 -8.04 -13.03 6.37
CA GLN A 15 -9.05 -12.65 7.36
C GLN A 15 -9.06 -11.14 7.62
N MET A 16 -7.90 -10.48 7.59
CA MET A 16 -7.82 -9.03 7.73
C MET A 16 -8.43 -8.32 6.51
N LEU A 17 -8.08 -8.77 5.29
CA LEU A 17 -8.64 -8.22 4.06
C LEU A 17 -10.17 -8.37 4.01
N ASP A 18 -10.70 -9.54 4.38
CA ASP A 18 -12.13 -9.78 4.45
C ASP A 18 -12.83 -8.81 5.40
N ARG A 19 -12.23 -8.52 6.56
CA ARG A 19 -12.76 -7.55 7.52
C ARG A 19 -12.75 -6.13 6.97
N ILE A 20 -11.67 -5.73 6.29
CA ILE A 20 -11.55 -4.40 5.68
C ILE A 20 -12.59 -4.22 4.57
N LEU A 21 -12.76 -5.22 3.70
CA LEU A 21 -13.75 -5.17 2.62
C LEU A 21 -15.18 -5.14 3.18
N TYR A 22 -15.46 -5.97 4.19
CA TYR A 22 -16.77 -5.96 4.85
C TYR A 22 -17.07 -4.62 5.51
N SER A 23 -16.11 -4.03 6.24
CA SER A 23 -16.32 -2.73 6.87
C SER A 23 -16.49 -1.61 5.86
N GLN A 24 -15.72 -1.62 4.76
CA GLN A 24 -15.87 -0.68 3.65
C GLN A 24 -17.27 -0.77 3.04
N GLN A 25 -17.74 -1.97 2.72
CA GLN A 25 -19.09 -2.16 2.15
C GLN A 25 -20.18 -1.69 3.12
N ARG A 26 -20.08 -2.07 4.40
CA ARG A 26 -21.03 -1.64 5.43
C ARG A 26 -21.07 -0.11 5.56
N ALA A 27 -19.92 0.55 5.52
CA ALA A 27 -19.84 2.00 5.57
C ALA A 27 -20.50 2.65 4.34
N LEU A 28 -20.30 2.10 3.14
CA LEU A 28 -20.94 2.57 1.91
C LEU A 28 -22.46 2.34 1.93
N ASP A 29 -22.94 1.20 2.46
CA ASP A 29 -24.37 0.91 2.59
C ASP A 29 -25.07 1.89 3.54
N GLU A 30 -24.44 2.26 4.66
CA GLU A 30 -24.98 3.28 5.56
C GLU A 30 -24.90 4.68 4.92
N LEU A 31 -23.79 5.01 4.24
CA LEU A 31 -23.64 6.28 3.53
C LEU A 31 -24.73 6.48 2.47
N LEU A 32 -25.09 5.42 1.72
CA LEU A 32 -26.16 5.47 0.73
C LEU A 32 -27.52 5.80 1.36
N LYS A 33 -27.81 5.29 2.57
CA LYS A 33 -29.06 5.59 3.28
C LYS A 33 -29.10 7.01 3.80
N GLU A 34 -27.94 7.57 4.16
CA GLU A 34 -27.82 8.94 4.67
C GLU A 34 -27.79 9.99 3.55
N SER A 35 -27.07 9.72 2.45
CA SER A 35 -26.92 10.63 1.32
C SER A 35 -26.48 9.91 0.04
N GLU A 36 -27.36 9.90 -0.96
CA GLU A 36 -27.06 9.35 -2.28
C GLU A 36 -25.99 10.16 -3.03
N GLU A 37 -25.97 11.49 -2.86
CA GLU A 37 -24.97 12.37 -3.48
C GLU A 37 -23.55 12.05 -3.00
N LEU A 38 -23.36 11.88 -1.69
CA LEU A 38 -22.04 11.54 -1.12
C LEU A 38 -21.60 10.12 -1.49
N TYR A 39 -22.55 9.18 -1.58
CA TYR A 39 -22.26 7.83 -2.06
C TYR A 39 -21.75 7.85 -3.51
N ALA A 40 -22.40 8.60 -4.40
CA ALA A 40 -22.03 8.70 -5.80
C ALA A 40 -20.60 9.22 -6.00
N GLU A 41 -20.18 10.19 -5.18
CA GLU A 41 -18.82 10.73 -5.17
C GLU A 41 -17.81 9.71 -4.60
N ALA A 42 -18.14 9.06 -3.49
CA ALA A 42 -17.23 8.13 -2.80
C ALA A 42 -16.88 6.87 -3.61
N VAL A 43 -17.75 6.44 -4.54
CA VAL A 43 -17.52 5.25 -5.38
C VAL A 43 -16.69 5.56 -6.62
N GLN A 44 -16.46 6.84 -6.95
CA GLN A 44 -15.65 7.21 -8.12
C GLN A 44 -14.19 6.75 -7.96
N SER A 45 -13.58 6.41 -9.09
CA SER A 45 -12.15 6.09 -9.13
C SER A 45 -11.32 7.38 -8.99
N ASP A 46 -10.43 7.42 -7.99
CA ASP A 46 -9.49 8.52 -7.84
C ASP A 46 -8.28 8.34 -8.76
N PHE A 47 -8.25 9.11 -9.85
CA PHE A 47 -7.15 9.10 -10.81
C PHE A 47 -5.84 9.70 -10.27
N HIS A 48 -5.87 10.42 -9.14
CA HIS A 48 -4.67 10.93 -8.48
C HIS A 48 -3.86 9.85 -7.77
N LEU A 49 -4.43 8.65 -7.60
CA LEU A 49 -3.72 7.51 -7.00
C LEU A 49 -2.60 6.98 -7.90
N LEU A 50 -2.53 7.37 -9.18
CA LEU A 50 -1.54 6.87 -10.12
C LEU A 50 -0.66 8.01 -10.68
N PRO A 51 0.68 7.83 -10.75
CA PRO A 51 1.45 6.68 -10.28
C PRO A 51 1.64 6.69 -8.75
N PHE A 52 1.36 5.57 -8.10
CA PHE A 52 1.64 5.39 -6.67
C PHE A 52 3.12 5.01 -6.48
N ASN A 53 3.86 5.78 -5.69
CA ASN A 53 5.23 5.44 -5.29
C ASN A 53 5.38 5.47 -3.76
N ARG A 54 6.06 4.45 -3.21
CA ARG A 54 6.40 4.33 -1.79
C ARG A 54 7.75 3.62 -1.67
N ASP A 55 8.64 4.22 -0.90
CA ASP A 55 9.88 3.55 -0.50
C ASP A 55 9.59 2.49 0.56
N GLY A 56 10.19 1.32 0.41
CA GLY A 56 10.14 0.27 1.42
C GLY A 56 10.87 0.68 2.71
N PRO A 57 10.55 0.03 3.84
CA PRO A 57 11.29 0.26 5.08
C PRO A 57 12.76 -0.13 4.91
N ARG A 58 13.66 0.67 5.50
CA ARG A 58 15.09 0.34 5.62
C ARG A 58 15.34 -0.45 6.90
N GLU A 59 16.39 -1.26 6.93
CA GLU A 59 16.79 -2.01 8.13
C GLU A 59 17.15 -1.07 9.29
N THR A 60 17.71 0.11 8.97
CA THR A 60 18.03 1.16 9.94
C THR A 60 17.52 2.52 9.46
N PRO A 61 17.11 3.41 10.37
CA PRO A 61 16.84 4.81 10.04
C PRO A 61 18.09 5.52 9.48
N PRO A 62 17.92 6.56 8.65
CA PRO A 62 19.04 7.38 8.19
C PRO A 62 19.79 8.07 9.34
N ILE A 63 21.09 8.27 9.17
CA ILE A 63 21.92 9.05 10.10
C ILE A 63 21.80 10.53 9.73
N GLU A 64 21.45 11.38 10.70
CA GLU A 64 21.40 12.82 10.49
C GLU A 64 22.78 13.40 10.21
N LYS A 65 22.88 14.30 9.21
CA LYS A 65 24.12 14.99 8.80
C LYS A 65 25.25 14.06 8.37
N TYR A 66 24.91 12.90 7.83
CA TYR A 66 25.89 12.02 7.20
C TYR A 66 26.24 12.55 5.81
N ASP A 67 27.50 12.98 5.66
CA ASP A 67 28.08 13.30 4.35
C ASP A 67 28.65 12.02 3.74
N ALA A 68 27.98 11.51 2.72
CA ALA A 68 28.46 10.36 1.96
C ALA A 68 29.76 10.73 1.21
N PRO A 69 30.75 9.81 1.10
CA PRO A 69 31.95 10.05 0.33
C PRO A 69 31.61 10.25 -1.15
N ASP A 70 32.41 11.08 -1.83
CA ASP A 70 32.25 11.36 -3.26
C ASP A 70 32.58 10.12 -4.11
N GLY A 71 31.87 9.96 -5.24
CA GLY A 71 32.04 8.81 -6.12
C GLY A 71 31.19 8.89 -7.38
N ASP A 72 31.79 8.50 -8.51
CA ASP A 72 31.11 8.50 -9.81
C ASP A 72 30.20 7.27 -9.97
N TYR A 73 28.96 7.51 -10.44
CA TYR A 73 28.08 6.44 -10.90
C TYR A 73 28.18 6.28 -12.42
N LEU A 74 28.66 5.11 -12.88
CA LEU A 74 28.67 4.73 -14.30
C LEU A 74 27.52 3.78 -14.59
N ASP A 75 26.54 4.24 -15.36
CA ASP A 75 25.48 3.37 -15.88
C ASP A 75 26.03 2.46 -17.00
N VAL A 76 26.16 1.17 -16.70
CA VAL A 76 26.64 0.14 -17.63
C VAL A 76 25.49 -0.63 -18.30
N SER A 77 24.25 -0.10 -18.22
CA SER A 77 23.09 -0.71 -18.87
C SER A 77 23.28 -0.78 -20.38
N LYS A 78 23.17 -1.99 -20.95
CA LYS A 78 23.26 -2.21 -22.39
C LYS A 78 22.06 -1.55 -23.07
N LYS A 79 22.33 -0.63 -23.99
CA LYS A 79 21.33 -0.12 -24.93
C LYS A 79 21.24 -1.10 -26.10
N TRP A 80 20.09 -1.73 -26.24
CA TRP A 80 19.74 -2.59 -27.37
C TRP A 80 19.01 -1.79 -28.44
#